data_AF-A0A944ZWH4-F1
#
_entry.id   AF-A0A944ZWH4-F1
#
_cell.length_a   1.000
_cell.length_b   1.000
_cell.length_c   1.000
_cell.angle_alpha   90.00
_cell.angle_beta   90.00
_cell.angle_gamma   90.00
#
_symmetry.space_group_name_H-M   'P 1'
#
loop_
_entity.id
_entity.type
_entity.pdbx_description
1 polymer ?
#
loop_
_entity_poly.entity_id
_entity_poly.type
_entity_poly.pdbx_seq_one_letter_code
_entity_poly.pdbx_strand_id
1 'polypeptide(L)'
;MNLKIADFFIGTCSGGLVALAVYQLLSGSSNMFLAMLLGGLIGMVLVLPLKFLLMPFFGAFEVVIPLGIIGMGVGMTAGMLSAIPNISGYTVIAWGDLAGLMVALIIYFSNQRLTNE
;
A
#
# COMPACT_ATOMS: atom_id res chain seq x y z
N MET A 1 -12.08 15.08 13.46
CA MET A 1 -11.03 15.08 12.42
C MET A 1 -11.71 15.25 11.07
N ASN A 2 -11.45 16.34 10.35
CA ASN A 2 -12.12 16.62 9.07
C ASN A 2 -11.61 15.62 8.02
N LEU A 3 -12.55 14.94 7.35
CA LEU A 3 -12.33 14.19 6.11
C LEU A 3 -11.43 15.01 5.18
N LYS A 4 -10.14 14.68 5.10
CA LYS A 4 -9.36 15.14 3.97
C LYS A 4 -9.55 14.06 2.92
N ILE A 5 -10.30 14.39 1.86
CA ILE A 5 -10.40 13.58 0.64
C ILE A 5 -9.02 13.02 0.24
N ALA A 6 -7.95 13.77 0.54
CA ALA A 6 -6.57 13.41 0.39
C ALA A 6 -6.16 12.07 1.03
N ASP A 7 -6.74 11.64 2.15
CA ASP A 7 -6.36 10.36 2.80
C ASP A 7 -6.70 9.15 1.92
N PHE A 8 -7.81 9.23 1.18
CA PHE A 8 -8.17 8.24 0.17
C PHE A 8 -7.22 8.28 -1.02
N PHE A 9 -6.91 9.47 -1.54
CA PHE A 9 -5.95 9.61 -2.64
C PHE A 9 -4.56 9.12 -2.26
N ILE A 10 -4.11 9.40 -1.04
CA ILE A 10 -2.82 8.95 -0.50
C ILE A 10 -2.83 7.43 -0.38
N GLY A 11 -3.89 6.84 0.19
CA GLY A 11 -4.02 5.39 0.32
C GLY A 11 -3.99 4.68 -1.05
N THR A 12 -4.84 5.09 -1.97
CA THR A 12 -4.91 4.51 -3.32
C THR A 12 -3.60 4.71 -4.09
N CYS A 13 -3.08 5.95 -4.18
CA CYS A 13 -1.86 6.22 -4.94
C CYS A 13 -0.63 5.54 -4.34
N SER A 14 -0.53 5.46 -3.01
CA SER A 14 0.59 4.75 -2.37
C SER A 14 0.51 3.24 -2.61
N GLY A 15 -0.69 2.65 -2.58
CA GLY A 15 -0.91 1.24 -2.92
C GLY A 15 -0.54 0.93 -4.37
N GLY A 16 -1.01 1.73 -5.33
CA GLY A 16 -0.65 1.59 -6.75
C GLY A 16 0.84 1.74 -7.00
N LEU A 17 1.48 2.75 -6.40
CA LEU A 17 2.93 2.97 -6.52
C LEU A 17 3.75 1.79 -5.97
N VAL A 18 3.37 1.26 -4.81
CA VAL A 18 4.02 0.08 -4.22
C VAL A 18 3.84 -1.13 -5.15
N ALA A 19 2.62 -1.39 -5.62
CA ALA A 19 2.34 -2.51 -6.50
C ALA A 19 3.10 -2.41 -7.84
N LEU A 20 3.19 -1.22 -8.42
CA LEU A 20 3.94 -0.95 -9.64
C LEU A 20 5.44 -1.20 -9.42
N ALA A 21 6.00 -0.64 -8.35
CA ALA A 21 7.43 -0.80 -8.03
C ALA A 21 7.78 -2.27 -7.79
N VAL A 22 6.94 -3.00 -7.05
CA VAL A 22 7.13 -4.42 -6.80
C VAL A 22 7.01 -5.23 -8.08
N TYR A 23 5.99 -4.98 -8.91
CA TYR A 23 5.82 -5.69 -10.19
C TYR A 23 7.04 -5.50 -11.11
N GLN A 24 7.55 -4.27 -11.25
CA GLN A 24 8.71 -3.99 -12.11
C GLN A 24 10.01 -4.65 -11.63
N LEU A 25 10.16 -4.84 -10.32
CA LEU A 25 11.37 -5.43 -9.74
C LEU A 25 11.31 -6.96 -9.64
N LEU A 26 10.12 -7.54 -9.54
CA LEU A 26 9.91 -8.97 -9.29
C LEU A 26 9.21 -9.73 -10.43
N SER A 27 8.83 -9.05 -11.52
CA SER A 27 8.20 -9.70 -12.67
C SER A 27 9.07 -10.86 -13.17
N GLY A 28 8.51 -12.08 -13.13
CA GLY A 28 9.23 -13.28 -13.58
C GLY A 28 9.99 -14.04 -12.50
N SER A 29 9.81 -13.70 -11.22
CA SER A 29 10.29 -14.53 -10.11
C SER A 29 9.69 -15.94 -10.15
N SER A 30 10.55 -16.97 -10.15
CA SER A 30 10.13 -18.38 -10.09
C SER A 30 9.70 -18.83 -8.69
N ASN A 31 10.09 -18.09 -7.64
CA ASN A 31 9.86 -18.46 -6.25
C ASN A 31 8.87 -17.50 -5.58
N MET A 32 7.61 -17.93 -5.43
CA MET A 32 6.53 -17.14 -4.81
C MET A 32 6.88 -16.66 -3.40
N PHE A 33 7.49 -17.51 -2.56
CA PHE A 33 7.86 -17.13 -1.19
C PHE A 33 8.92 -16.02 -1.15
N LEU A 34 9.92 -16.12 -2.04
CA LEU A 34 10.96 -15.10 -2.16
C LEU A 34 10.38 -13.79 -2.69
N ALA A 35 9.47 -13.87 -3.68
CA ALA A 35 8.77 -12.73 -4.23
C ALA A 35 7.91 -12.02 -3.18
N MET A 36 7.26 -12.76 -2.29
CA MET A 36 6.48 -12.18 -1.19
C MET A 36 7.38 -11.42 -0.21
N LEU A 37 8.49 -12.02 0.24
CA LEU A 37 9.43 -11.41 1.17
C LEU A 37 10.07 -10.15 0.58
N LEU A 38 10.55 -10.24 -0.66
CA LEU A 38 11.16 -9.12 -1.37
C LEU A 38 10.13 -8.03 -1.69
N GLY A 39 8.92 -8.40 -2.10
CA GLY A 39 7.83 -7.46 -2.35
C GLY A 39 7.44 -6.69 -1.09
N GLY A 40 7.33 -7.37 0.06
CA GLY A 40 7.11 -6.72 1.34
C GLY A 40 8.26 -5.79 1.77
N LEU A 41 9.52 -6.21 1.57
CA LEU A 41 10.70 -5.38 1.82
C LEU A 41 10.71 -4.11 0.96
N ILE A 42 10.49 -4.26 -0.35
CA ILE A 42 10.43 -3.15 -1.30
C ILE A 42 9.28 -2.21 -0.92
N GLY A 43 8.10 -2.75 -0.61
CA GLY A 43 6.96 -1.95 -0.20
C GLY A 43 7.23 -1.14 1.07
N MET A 44 7.90 -1.72 2.06
CA MET A 44 8.28 -1.01 3.29
C MET A 44 9.35 0.05 3.05
N VAL A 45 10.35 -0.22 2.21
CA VAL A 45 11.40 0.73 1.83
C VAL A 45 10.81 1.90 1.04
N LEU A 46 9.87 1.65 0.13
CA LEU A 46 9.24 2.67 -0.70
C LEU A 46 8.29 3.57 0.11
N VAL A 47 7.63 2.98 1.11
CA VAL A 47 6.71 3.71 1.98
C VAL A 47 7.45 4.57 3.01
N LEU A 48 8.68 4.24 3.42
CA LEU A 48 9.48 5.03 4.36
C LEU A 48 9.65 6.51 3.97
N PRO A 49 10.10 6.86 2.75
CA PRO A 49 10.19 8.25 2.31
C PRO A 49 8.81 8.91 2.20
N LEU A 50 7.79 8.16 1.76
CA LEU A 50 6.40 8.64 1.75
C LEU A 50 5.92 9.03 3.15
N LYS A 51 6.21 8.22 4.17
CA LYS A 51 5.89 8.53 5.57
C LYS A 51 6.53 9.84 5.99
N PHE A 52 7.84 10.00 5.80
CA PHE A 52 8.54 11.23 6.16
C PHE A 52 7.98 12.47 5.45
N LEU A 53 7.62 12.34 4.17
CA LEU A 53 7.07 13.43 3.39
C LEU A 53 5.65 13.83 3.85
N LEU A 54 4.82 12.87 4.24
CA LEU A 54 3.41 13.09 4.57
C LEU A 54 3.14 13.39 6.06
N MET A 55 4.02 12.96 6.97
CA MET A 55 3.94 13.24 8.41
C MET A 55 3.65 14.72 8.75
N PRO A 56 4.34 15.73 8.18
CA PRO A 56 4.10 17.14 8.55
C PRO A 56 2.74 17.68 8.11
N PHE A 57 2.10 17.08 7.11
CA PHE A 57 0.84 17.59 6.53
C PHE A 57 -0.43 16.96 7.14
N PHE A 58 -0.33 15.69 7.58
CA PHE A 58 -1.47 14.89 8.01
C PHE A 58 -1.34 14.35 9.44
N GLY A 59 -0.18 14.53 10.09
CA GLY A 59 0.06 14.03 11.45
C GLY A 59 0.75 12.67 11.46
N ALA A 60 1.64 12.46 12.43
CA ALA A 60 2.56 11.33 12.41
C ALA A 60 1.85 9.97 12.58
N PHE A 61 0.88 9.87 13.49
CA PHE A 61 0.17 8.62 13.76
C PHE A 61 -0.82 8.25 12.66
N GLU A 62 -1.52 9.25 12.11
CA GLU A 62 -2.54 9.06 11.06
C GLU A 62 -1.93 8.56 9.76
N VAL A 63 -0.68 8.90 9.47
CA VAL A 63 0.02 8.51 8.23
C VAL A 63 0.77 7.19 8.39
N VAL A 64 1.40 6.96 9.55
CA VAL A 64 2.30 5.80 9.75
C VAL A 64 1.55 4.48 9.71
N ILE A 65 0.35 4.41 10.29
CA ILE A 65 -0.47 3.20 10.37
C ILE A 65 -0.98 2.77 8.97
N PRO A 66 -1.76 3.58 8.22
CA PRO A 66 -2.23 3.22 6.88
C PRO A 66 -1.09 2.86 5.95
N LEU A 67 -0.07 3.72 5.88
CA LEU A 67 1.04 3.50 4.98
C LEU A 67 1.81 2.23 5.35
N GLY A 68 1.97 1.92 6.65
CA GLY A 68 2.57 0.67 7.10
C GLY A 68 1.80 -0.57 6.61
N ILE A 69 0.48 -0.55 6.76
CA ILE A 69 -0.40 -1.64 6.29
C ILE A 69 -0.33 -1.77 4.77
N ILE A 70 -0.34 -0.65 4.04
CA ILE A 70 -0.24 -0.61 2.58
C ILE A 70 1.12 -1.15 2.14
N GLY A 71 2.22 -0.63 2.65
CA GLY A 71 3.58 -1.03 2.25
C GLY A 71 3.82 -2.52 2.46
N MET A 72 3.43 -3.05 3.62
CA MET A 72 3.60 -4.47 3.92
C MET A 72 2.59 -5.33 3.16
N GLY A 73 1.29 -5.05 3.30
CA GLY A 73 0.21 -5.87 2.73
C GLY A 73 0.19 -5.84 1.20
N VAL A 74 0.22 -4.65 0.61
CA VAL A 74 0.28 -4.51 -0.85
C VAL A 74 1.61 -4.99 -1.38
N GLY A 75 2.73 -4.71 -0.72
CA GLY A 75 4.05 -5.19 -1.15
C GLY A 75 4.14 -6.71 -1.22
N MET A 76 3.69 -7.42 -0.18
CA MET A 76 3.69 -8.88 -0.14
C MET A 76 2.74 -9.49 -1.17
N THR A 77 1.52 -8.97 -1.27
CA THR A 77 0.51 -9.51 -2.21
C THR A 77 0.86 -9.22 -3.66
N ALA A 78 1.36 -8.01 -3.97
CA ALA A 78 1.88 -7.67 -5.29
C ALA A 78 3.10 -8.53 -5.67
N GLY A 79 3.99 -8.81 -4.71
CA GLY A 79 5.11 -9.72 -4.90
C GLY A 79 4.65 -11.13 -5.26
N MET A 80 3.67 -11.66 -4.53
CA MET A 80 3.08 -12.96 -4.83
C MET A 80 2.38 -12.99 -6.20
N LEU A 81 1.61 -11.95 -6.53
CA LEU A 81 0.95 -11.80 -7.83
C LEU A 81 1.96 -11.73 -8.98
N SER A 82 3.07 -11.01 -8.80
CA SER A 82 4.13 -10.87 -9.81
C SER A 82 4.90 -12.15 -10.13
N ALA A 83 4.81 -13.16 -9.26
CA ALA A 83 5.37 -14.50 -9.49
C ALA A 83 4.45 -15.41 -10.33
N ILE A 84 3.22 -14.97 -10.62
CA ILE A 84 2.30 -15.72 -11.50
C ILE A 84 2.70 -15.48 -12.97
N PRO A 85 2.96 -16.54 -13.75
CA PRO A 85 3.32 -16.39 -15.15
C PRO A 85 2.15 -15.79 -15.95
N ASN A 86 2.48 -14.89 -16.89
CA ASN A 86 1.52 -14.16 -17.74
C ASN A 86 0.54 -13.21 -17.03
N ILE A 87 0.83 -12.78 -15.80
CA ILE A 87 0.01 -11.75 -15.17
C ILE A 87 0.27 -10.37 -15.78
N SER A 88 -0.82 -9.65 -16.08
CA SER A 88 -0.71 -8.27 -16.55
C SER A 88 -0.32 -7.35 -15.40
N GLY A 89 0.65 -6.45 -15.63
CA GLY A 89 1.03 -5.44 -14.62
C GLY A 89 -0.13 -4.55 -14.21
N TYR A 90 -1.06 -4.27 -15.14
CA TYR A 90 -2.29 -3.53 -14.85
C TYR A 90 -3.16 -4.21 -13.78
N THR A 91 -3.22 -5.54 -13.76
CA THR A 91 -3.96 -6.29 -12.73
C THR A 91 -3.32 -6.11 -11.36
N VAL A 92 -1.99 -6.14 -11.29
CA VAL A 92 -1.24 -5.98 -10.03
C VAL A 92 -1.38 -4.55 -9.49
N ILE A 93 -1.31 -3.55 -10.37
CA ILE A 93 -1.50 -2.13 -10.01
C ILE A 93 -2.93 -1.89 -9.54
N ALA A 94 -3.94 -2.37 -10.29
CA ALA A 94 -5.35 -2.23 -9.90
C ALA A 94 -5.65 -2.89 -8.55
N TRP A 95 -4.99 -4.02 -8.25
CA TRP A 95 -5.05 -4.63 -6.92
C TRP A 95 -4.44 -3.72 -5.84
N GLY A 96 -3.27 -3.14 -6.11
CA GLY A 96 -2.62 -2.20 -5.19
C GLY A 96 -3.48 -0.96 -4.90
N ASP A 97 -4.09 -0.39 -5.93
CA ASP A 97 -5.00 0.75 -5.82
C ASP A 97 -6.23 0.40 -4.96
N LEU A 98 -6.85 -0.76 -5.21
CA LEU A 98 -8.03 -1.22 -4.51
C LEU A 98 -7.73 -1.58 -3.04
N ALA A 99 -6.58 -2.21 -2.78
CA ALA A 99 -6.11 -2.49 -1.44
C ALA A 99 -5.80 -1.20 -0.67
N GLY A 100 -5.15 -0.22 -1.31
CA GLY A 100 -4.90 1.10 -0.74
C GLY A 100 -6.19 1.86 -0.39
N LEU A 101 -7.19 1.81 -1.28
CA LEU A 101 -8.53 2.36 -1.04
C LEU A 101 -9.21 1.69 0.16
N MET A 102 -9.17 0.36 0.23
CA MET A 102 -9.77 -0.41 1.32
C MET A 102 -9.15 -0.07 2.68
N VAL A 103 -7.81 0.07 2.74
CA VAL A 103 -7.13 0.47 3.97
C VAL A 103 -7.56 1.88 4.40
N ALA A 104 -7.67 2.82 3.46
CA ALA A 104 -8.15 4.17 3.74
C ALA A 104 -9.60 4.16 4.27
N LEU A 105 -10.49 3.35 3.68
CA LEU A 105 -11.87 3.18 4.14
C LEU A 105 -11.95 2.61 5.55
N ILE A 106 -11.17 1.56 5.85
CA ILE A 106 -11.17 0.91 7.18
C ILE A 106 -10.75 1.92 8.25
N ILE A 107 -9.69 2.69 8.00
CA ILE A 107 -9.19 3.66 8.97
C ILE A 107 -10.17 4.80 9.17
N TYR A 108 -10.81 5.26 8.09
CA TYR A 108 -11.89 6.24 8.18
C TYR A 108 -13.03 5.76 9.08
N PHE A 109 -13.57 4.57 8.84
CA PHE A 109 -14.65 4.01 9.65
C PHE A 109 -14.23 3.76 11.10
N SER A 110 -13.01 3.26 11.31
CA SER A 110 -12.45 3.04 12.66
C SER A 110 -12.34 4.34 13.44
N ASN A 111 -11.93 5.43 12.79
CA ASN A 111 -11.77 6.72 13.44
C ASN A 111 -13.12 7.39 13.74
N GLN A 112 -14.11 7.25 12.84
CA GLN A 112 -15.47 7.70 13.13
C GLN A 112 -16.06 6.99 14.34
N ARG A 113 -15.80 5.69 14.50
CA ARG A 113 -16.29 4.94 15.66
C ARG A 113 -15.70 5.47 16.97
N LEU A 114 -14.40 5.73 17.01
CA LEU A 114 -13.69 6.22 18.20
C LEU A 114 -14.02 7.68 18.57
N THR A 115 -14.50 8.49 17.62
CA THR A 115 -14.86 9.90 17.88
C THR A 115 -16.33 10.06 18.34
N ASN A 116 -17.17 9.05 18.09
CA ASN A 116 -18.59 9.05 18.47
C ASN A 116 -18.89 8.23 19.75
N GLU A 117 -17.84 7.74 20.42
CA GLU A 117 -17.89 7.23 21.80
C GLU A 117 -17.38 8.31 22.77
#